data_AF-A0A1I2QNP2-F1
#
_entry.id   AF-A0A1I2QNP2-F1
#
_cell.length_a   1.000
_cell.length_b   1.000
_cell.length_c   1.000
_cell.angle_alpha   90.00
_cell.angle_beta   90.00
_cell.angle_gamma   90.00
#
_symmetry.space_group_name_H-M   'P 1'
#
loop_
_entity.id
_entity.type
_entity.pdbx_description
1 polymer ?
#
loop_
_entity_poly.entity_id
_entity_poly.type
_entity_poly.pdbx_seq_one_letter_code
_entity_poly.pdbx_strand_id
1 'polypeptide(L)' 'MQNEERTIYRVDAIGSREIQLINVSFQEEKKSVPKYKLPLGLEEGMLVGVNEFGLFELTE' A
#
# COMPACT_ATOMS: atom_id res chain seq x y z
N MET A 1 13.83 9.83 18.26
CA MET A 1 13.40 9.21 17.00
C MET A 1 12.16 9.97 16.54
N GLN A 2 12.21 10.64 15.40
CA GLN A 2 11.04 11.30 14.82
C GLN A 2 10.10 10.19 14.34
N ASN A 3 8.92 10.10 14.95
CA ASN A 3 7.82 9.27 14.45
C ASN A 3 7.31 9.93 13.17
N GLU A 4 7.86 9.54 12.01
CA GLU A 4 7.13 9.68 10.76
C GLU A 4 5.90 8.79 10.89
N GLU A 5 4.70 9.39 10.86
CA GLU A 5 3.43 8.68 10.78
C GLU A 5 3.41 7.87 9.49
N ARG A 6 3.97 6.65 9.55
CA ARG A 6 3.89 5.69 8.44
C ARG A 6 2.44 5.30 8.30
N THR A 7 1.76 5.89 7.33
CA THR A 7 0.40 5.52 6.98
C THR A 7 0.45 4.12 6.37
N ILE A 8 -0.14 3.16 7.06
CA ILE A 8 -0.18 1.76 6.65
C ILE A 8 -1.42 1.55 5.79
N TYR A 9 -1.24 0.89 4.65
CA TYR A 9 -2.30 0.49 3.77
C TYR A 9 -2.37 -1.03 3.68
N ARG A 10 -3.56 -1.56 3.43
CA ARG A 10 -3.80 -2.96 3.08
C ARG A 10 -4.19 -3.04 1.61
N VAL A 11 -3.68 -4.04 0.90
CA VAL A 11 -4.11 -4.33 -0.47
C VAL A 11 -5.54 -4.85 -0.45
N ASP A 12 -6.44 -4.15 -1.13
CA ASP A 12 -7.84 -4.52 -1.28
C ASP A 12 -8.06 -5.37 -2.53
N ALA A 13 -7.52 -4.92 -3.67
CA ALA A 13 -7.67 -5.61 -4.95
C ALA A 13 -6.50 -5.33 -5.90
N ILE A 14 -6.11 -6.34 -6.68
CA ILE A 14 -5.04 -6.22 -7.69
C ILE A 14 -5.63 -6.26 -9.09
N GLY A 15 -5.78 -5.09 -9.69
CA GLY A 15 -6.23 -4.94 -11.07
C GLY A 15 -5.14 -5.21 -12.12
N SER A 16 -5.53 -5.12 -13.38
CA SER A 16 -4.62 -5.26 -14.52
C SER A 16 -3.66 -4.07 -14.68
N ARG A 17 -4.07 -2.87 -14.24
CA ARG A 17 -3.30 -1.62 -14.38
C ARG A 17 -3.00 -0.93 -13.05
N GLU A 18 -3.82 -1.17 -12.03
CA GLU A 18 -3.75 -0.50 -10.73
C GLU A 18 -4.03 -1.48 -9.60
N ILE A 19 -3.59 -1.10 -8.40
CA ILE A 19 -3.94 -1.77 -7.14
C ILE A 19 -4.77 -0.81 -6.31
N GLN A 20 -5.81 -1.35 -5.69
CA GLN A 20 -6.60 -0.66 -4.69
C GLN A 20 -6.03 -0.94 -3.31
N LEU A 21 -5.81 0.13 -2.56
CA LEU A 21 -5.31 0.10 -1.20
C LEU A 21 -6.37 0.70 -0.28
N ILE A 22 -6.49 0.15 0.92
CA ILE A 22 -7.31 0.71 2.00
C ILE A 22 -6.39 1.11 3.13
N ASN A 23 -6.50 2.36 3.58
CA ASN A 23 -5.78 2.82 4.76
C ASN A 23 -6.26 2.04 5.99
N VAL A 24 -5.33 1.44 6.72
CA VAL A 24 -5.67 0.56 7.86
C VAL A 24 -6.06 1.39 9.08
N SER A 25 -5.48 2.58 9.24
CA SER A 25 -5.81 3.52 10.31
C SER A 25 -7.17 4.19 10.07
N PHE A 26 -7.53 4.43 8.81
CA PHE A 26 -8.77 5.08 8.41
C PHE A 26 -9.42 4.28 7.27
N GLN A 27 -10.20 3.24 7.61
CA GLN A 27 -10.78 2.27 6.66
C GLN A 27 -11.66 2.87 5.55
N GLU A 28 -11.98 4.17 5.61
CA GLU A 28 -12.71 4.90 4.58
C GLU A 28 -11.80 5.46 3.47
N GLU A 29 -10.49 5.59 3.71
CA GLU A 29 -9.55 6.13 2.73
C GLU A 29 -9.07 5.02 1.79
N LYS A 30 -9.55 5.07 0.55
CA LYS A 30 -9.09 4.24 -0.56
C LYS A 30 -8.08 4.98 -1.42
N LYS A 31 -7.02 4.28 -1.82
CA LYS A 31 -5.97 4.82 -2.67
C LYS A 31 -5.69 3.86 -3.83
N SER A 32 -5.70 4.38 -5.06
CA SER A 32 -5.29 3.62 -6.24
C SER A 32 -3.85 3.95 -6.60
N VAL A 33 -3.06 2.91 -6.83
CA VAL A 33 -1.65 3.00 -7.22
C VAL A 33 -1.39 2.24 -8.53
N PRO A 34 -0.57 2.77 -9.45
CA PRO A 34 -0.25 2.06 -10.67
C PRO A 34 0.57 0.79 -10.42
N LYS A 35 0.23 -0.30 -11.11
CA LYS A 35 0.84 -1.63 -10.92
C LYS A 35 2.35 -1.69 -11.21
N TYR A 36 2.87 -0.79 -12.03
CA TYR A 36 4.31 -0.77 -12.37
C TYR A 36 5.20 -0.18 -11.26
N LYS A 37 4.62 0.45 -10.24
CA LYS A 37 5.36 1.02 -9.09
C LYS A 37 5.52 0.03 -7.92
N LEU A 38 5.43 -1.27 -8.19
CA LEU A 38 5.26 -2.29 -7.15
C LEU A 38 6.48 -3.20 -7.01
N PRO A 39 6.81 -3.61 -5.77
CA PRO A 39 7.65 -4.77 -5.54
C PRO A 39 6.95 -6.03 -6.07
N LEU A 40 7.75 -6.95 -6.62
CA LEU A 40 7.28 -8.26 -7.09
C LEU A 40 6.73 -9.07 -5.90
N GLY A 41 5.59 -9.73 -6.05
CA GLY A 41 5.04 -10.64 -5.03
C GLY A 41 3.96 -10.05 -4.11
N LEU A 42 3.41 -8.89 -4.44
CA LEU A 42 2.30 -8.29 -3.72
C LEU A 42 1.00 -9.09 -3.86
N GLU A 43 0.35 -9.40 -2.74
CA GLU A 43 -0.90 -10.17 -2.68
C GLU A 43 -2.05 -9.36 -2.05
N GLU A 44 -3.28 -9.73 -2.38
CA GLU A 44 -4.47 -9.16 -1.71
C GLU A 44 -4.42 -9.47 -0.21
N GLY A 45 -4.73 -8.47 0.62
CA GLY A 45 -4.63 -8.56 2.07
C GLY A 45 -3.26 -8.20 2.67
N MET A 46 -2.19 -8.07 1.86
CA MET A 46 -0.87 -7.65 2.38
C MET A 46 -0.88 -6.21 2.94
N LEU A 47 -0.07 -5.99 3.97
CA LEU A 47 0.19 -4.66 4.52
C LEU A 47 1.40 -4.03 3.82
N VAL A 48 1.21 -2.78 3.40
CA VAL A 48 2.20 -2.02 2.65
C VAL A 48 2.27 -0.58 3.12
N GLY A 49 3.47 -0.03 3.06
CA GLY A 49 3.69 1.40 3.19
C GLY A 49 3.71 2.06 1.82
N VAL A 50 3.20 3.30 1.75
CA VAL A 50 3.28 4.13 0.54
C VAL A 50 4.11 5.37 0.85
N ASN A 51 5.13 5.64 0.04
CA ASN A 51 5.92 6.88 0.09
C ASN A 51 5.96 7.57 -1.29
N GLU A 52 6.79 8.61 -1.44
CA GLU A 52 6.94 9.37 -2.69
C GLU A 52 7.48 8.51 -3.86
N PHE A 53 8.22 7.44 -3.56
CA PHE A 53 8.85 6.56 -4.55
C PHE A 53 7.93 5.42 -5.02
N GLY A 54 6.99 4.98 -4.16
CA GLY A 54 6.06 3.92 -4.50
C GLY A 54 5.58 3.13 -3.30
N LEU A 55 5.34 1.84 -3.54
CA LEU A 55 4.90 0.89 -2.51
C LEU A 55 6.08 0.09 -1.99
N PHE A 56 6.09 -0.18 -0.69
CA PHE A 56 7.07 -1.05 -0.07
C PHE A 56 6.38 -2.00 0.92
N GLU A 57 6.93 -3.20 1.03
CA GLU A 57 6.50 -4.20 2.00
C GLU A 57 6.87 -3.75 3.42
N LEU A 58 5.96 -3.94 4.37
CA LEU A 58 6.25 -3.77 5.79
C LEU A 58 6.74 -5.12 6.32
N THR A 59 8.05 -5.36 6.27
CA THR A 59 8.69 -6.45 7.02
C THR A 59 8.77 -6.06 8.50
N GLU A 60 8.37 -6.99 9.38
CA GLU A 60 8.54 -6.88 10.85
C GLU A 60 9.97 -6.58 11.28
#